data_AF-A0A8T7E0E4-F1
#
_entry.id   AF-A0A8T7E0E4-F1
#
_cell.length_a   1.000
_cell.length_b   1.000
_cell.length_c   1.000
_cell.angle_alpha   90.00
_cell.angle_beta   90.00
_cell.angle_gamma   90.00
#
_symmetry.space_group_name_H-M   'P 1'
#
loop_
_entity.id
_entity.type
_entity.pdbx_description
1 polymer ?
#
loop_
_entity_poly.entity_id
_entity_poly.type
_entity_poly.pdbx_seq_one_letter_code
_entity_poly.pdbx_strand_id
1 'polypeptide(L)'
;MGLKVPGAGRLAEIARRVNLELADDELQAIRGDLQGALDAFYAPLDRMPDYLPEVHYPRTPGYRPGADEDPLNIWYAKTAISGAADGPLAGRRVAVKDNVSLAGVPMMVGSSTLEGYMPDIDATVVTRLLDAGAEIVGKTHCE
;
A
#
# COMPACT_ATOMS: atom_id res chain seq x y z
N MET A 1 -12.45 -11.44 2.19
CA MET A 1 -13.49 -11.73 1.17
C MET A 1 -12.82 -12.61 0.12
N GLY A 2 -13.19 -13.88 0.03
CA GLY A 2 -12.46 -14.84 -0.80
C GLY A 2 -12.55 -14.54 -2.29
N LEU A 3 -11.49 -14.87 -3.02
CA LEU A 3 -11.47 -14.83 -4.48
C LEU A 3 -12.59 -15.70 -5.06
N LYS A 4 -13.22 -15.23 -6.13
CA LYS A 4 -14.32 -15.93 -6.80
C LYS A 4 -13.92 -16.30 -8.22
N VAL A 5 -14.25 -17.52 -8.64
CA VAL A 5 -14.10 -17.92 -10.04
C VAL A 5 -15.05 -17.06 -10.91
N PRO A 6 -14.54 -16.41 -11.98
CA PRO A 6 -15.38 -15.63 -12.89
C PRO A 6 -16.52 -16.46 -13.47
N GLY A 7 -17.68 -15.87 -13.74
CA GLY A 7 -18.79 -16.52 -14.45
C GLY A 7 -18.40 -17.00 -15.87
N ALA A 8 -19.10 -17.99 -16.43
CA ALA A 8 -18.72 -18.62 -17.70
C ALA A 8 -18.68 -17.61 -18.86
N GLY A 9 -19.66 -16.71 -18.91
CA GLY A 9 -19.67 -15.62 -19.90
C GLY A 9 -18.49 -14.66 -19.75
N ARG A 10 -18.06 -14.38 -18.51
CA ARG A 10 -16.87 -13.55 -18.27
C ARG A 10 -15.58 -14.27 -18.69
N LEU A 11 -15.50 -15.58 -18.46
CA LEU A 11 -14.37 -16.39 -18.89
C LEU A 11 -14.28 -16.45 -20.43
N ALA A 12 -15.41 -16.63 -21.12
CA ALA A 12 -15.47 -16.58 -22.58
C ALA A 12 -15.09 -15.20 -23.15
N GLU A 13 -15.47 -14.11 -22.48
CA GLU A 13 -15.02 -12.77 -22.84
C GLU A 13 -13.50 -12.61 -22.71
N ILE A 14 -12.92 -13.11 -21.61
CA ILE A 14 -11.47 -13.07 -21.38
C ILE A 14 -10.73 -13.91 -22.43
N ALA A 15 -11.21 -15.12 -22.72
CA ALA A 15 -10.63 -16.00 -23.74
C ALA A 15 -10.53 -15.30 -25.11
N ARG A 16 -11.62 -14.67 -25.56
CA ARG A 16 -11.62 -13.90 -26.82
C ARG A 16 -10.66 -12.72 -26.80
N ARG A 17 -10.51 -12.02 -25.67
CA ARG A 17 -9.55 -10.90 -25.53
C ARG A 17 -8.10 -11.33 -25.69
N VAL A 18 -7.79 -12.59 -25.41
CA VAL A 18 -6.46 -13.18 -25.60
C VAL A 18 -6.38 -14.06 -26.84
N ASN A 19 -7.34 -13.95 -27.76
CA ASN A 19 -7.44 -14.69 -29.03
C ASN A 19 -7.53 -16.21 -28.86
N LEU A 20 -8.18 -16.67 -27.78
CA LEU A 20 -8.55 -18.06 -27.58
C LEU A 20 -10.05 -18.25 -27.87
N GLU A 21 -10.36 -19.21 -28.74
CA GLU A 21 -11.71 -19.71 -28.97
C GLU A 21 -11.87 -21.00 -28.18
N LEU A 22 -12.73 -20.98 -27.17
CA LEU A 22 -12.96 -22.11 -26.28
C LEU A 22 -14.42 -22.54 -26.36
N ALA A 23 -14.65 -23.84 -26.44
CA ALA A 23 -15.97 -24.43 -26.35
C ALA A 23 -16.50 -24.41 -24.90
N ASP A 24 -17.81 -24.64 -24.73
CA ASP A 24 -18.45 -24.56 -23.42
C ASP A 24 -17.89 -25.57 -22.41
N ASP A 25 -17.53 -26.77 -22.86
CA ASP A 25 -16.92 -27.81 -22.03
C ASP A 25 -15.51 -27.45 -21.59
N GLU A 26 -14.69 -26.86 -22.48
CA GLU A 26 -13.37 -26.33 -22.14
C GLU A 26 -13.48 -25.18 -21.12
N LEU A 27 -14.47 -24.29 -21.28
CA LEU A 27 -14.76 -23.24 -20.32
C LEU A 27 -15.17 -23.82 -18.95
N GLN A 28 -15.95 -24.89 -18.91
CA GLN A 28 -16.30 -25.56 -17.66
C GLN A 28 -15.10 -26.25 -17.01
N ALA A 29 -14.24 -26.91 -17.80
CA ALA A 29 -13.02 -27.54 -17.31
C ALA A 29 -12.10 -26.51 -16.64
N ILE A 30 -11.82 -25.39 -17.32
CA ILE A 30 -11.00 -24.31 -16.77
C ILE A 30 -11.60 -23.74 -15.48
N ARG A 31 -12.93 -23.58 -15.41
CA ARG A 31 -13.60 -23.14 -14.18
C ARG A 31 -13.38 -24.13 -13.03
N GLY A 32 -13.49 -25.42 -13.31
CA GLY A 32 -13.24 -26.48 -12.33
C GLY A 32 -11.82 -26.44 -11.80
N ASP A 33 -10.84 -26.31 -12.69
CA ASP A 33 -9.42 -26.22 -12.34
C ASP A 33 -9.13 -24.95 -11.52
N LEU A 34 -9.68 -23.80 -11.91
CA LEU A 34 -9.56 -22.55 -11.16
C LEU A 34 -10.20 -22.66 -9.78
N GLN A 35 -11.38 -23.28 -9.67
CA GLN A 35 -12.03 -23.49 -8.38
C GLN A 35 -11.16 -24.37 -7.47
N GLY A 36 -10.66 -25.48 -8.01
CA GLY A 36 -9.75 -26.36 -7.28
C GLY A 36 -8.49 -25.64 -6.82
N ALA A 37 -7.89 -24.80 -7.67
CA ALA A 37 -6.72 -24.00 -7.31
C ALA A 37 -7.03 -22.93 -6.23
N LEU A 38 -8.16 -22.23 -6.33
CA LEU A 38 -8.57 -21.26 -5.31
C LEU A 38 -8.81 -21.94 -3.95
N ASP A 39 -9.48 -23.10 -3.94
CA ASP A 39 -9.76 -23.84 -2.71
C ASP A 39 -8.50 -24.44 -2.09
N ALA A 40 -7.58 -24.95 -2.92
CA ALA A 40 -6.35 -25.58 -2.44
C ALA A 40 -5.29 -24.58 -1.98
N PHE A 41 -5.16 -23.42 -2.62
CA PHE A 41 -4.05 -22.49 -2.37
C PHE A 41 -4.48 -21.18 -1.73
N TYR A 42 -5.55 -20.54 -2.22
CA TYR A 42 -5.93 -19.21 -1.76
C TYR A 42 -6.81 -19.24 -0.50
N ALA A 43 -7.74 -20.19 -0.39
CA ALA A 43 -8.59 -20.31 0.80
C ALA A 43 -7.81 -20.63 2.10
N PRO A 44 -6.66 -21.36 2.06
CA PRO A 44 -5.78 -21.45 3.22
C PRO A 44 -5.03 -20.14 3.52
N LEU A 45 -4.51 -19.45 2.49
CA LEU A 45 -3.81 -18.17 2.65
C LEU A 45 -4.71 -17.11 3.30
N ASP A 46 -5.99 -17.03 2.90
CA ASP A 46 -6.98 -16.11 3.48
C ASP A 46 -7.23 -16.34 4.98
N ARG A 47 -6.86 -17.51 5.53
CA ARG A 47 -6.98 -17.84 6.95
C ARG A 47 -5.69 -17.63 7.72
N MET A 48 -4.58 -17.40 7.02
CA MET A 48 -3.32 -17.09 7.67
C MET A 48 -3.41 -15.68 8.24
N PRO A 49 -2.81 -15.42 9.42
CA PRO A 49 -2.76 -14.07 9.95
C PRO A 49 -1.88 -13.19 9.07
N ASP A 50 -2.23 -11.91 8.97
CA ASP A 50 -1.36 -10.91 8.38
C ASP A 50 -0.21 -10.61 9.34
N TYR A 51 1.02 -10.89 8.91
CA TYR A 51 2.24 -10.62 9.68
C TYR A 51 2.72 -9.19 9.44
N LEU A 52 1.93 -8.21 9.86
CA LEU A 52 2.29 -6.80 9.72
C LEU A 52 3.39 -6.43 10.73
N PRO A 53 4.42 -5.65 10.34
CA PRO A 53 5.42 -5.14 11.26
C PRO A 53 4.78 -4.20 12.29
N GLU A 54 5.34 -4.18 13.49
CA GLU A 54 4.90 -3.28 14.54
C GLU A 54 5.23 -1.82 14.23
N VAL A 55 4.34 -0.93 14.67
CA VAL A 55 4.43 0.51 14.51
C VAL A 55 4.78 1.13 15.87
N HIS A 56 6.07 1.40 16.10
CA HIS A 56 6.60 1.66 17.46
C HIS A 56 6.36 3.09 17.98
N TYR A 57 6.42 4.09 17.12
CA TYR A 57 6.43 5.50 17.54
C TYR A 57 5.05 6.16 17.43
N PRO A 58 4.64 6.97 18.44
CA PRO A 58 3.41 7.76 18.40
C PRO A 58 3.37 8.72 17.20
N ARG A 59 2.19 8.92 16.63
CA ARG A 59 2.02 9.71 15.41
C ARG A 59 0.62 10.27 15.27
N THR A 60 0.49 11.28 14.43
CA THR A 60 -0.80 11.78 13.94
C THR A 60 -0.86 11.59 12.42
N PRO A 61 -2.06 11.58 11.82
CA PRO A 61 -2.20 11.50 10.37
C PRO A 61 -1.57 12.66 9.59
N GLY A 62 -1.16 13.72 10.28
CA GLY A 62 -0.70 14.95 9.66
C GLY A 62 -1.83 15.74 9.02
N TYR A 63 -1.47 16.66 8.13
CA TYR A 63 -2.41 17.50 7.39
C TYR A 63 -1.83 17.89 6.03
N ARG A 64 -2.70 18.25 5.09
CA ARG A 64 -2.30 18.84 3.80
C ARG A 64 -2.05 20.34 3.99
N PRO A 65 -0.82 20.86 3.76
CA PRO A 65 -0.56 22.28 3.91
C PRO A 65 -1.29 23.12 2.86
N GLY A 66 -1.64 24.35 3.25
CA GLY A 66 -2.09 25.38 2.30
C GLY A 66 -0.92 26.02 1.54
N ALA A 67 -1.24 26.80 0.51
CA ALA A 67 -0.24 27.44 -0.36
C ALA A 67 0.75 28.35 0.39
N ASP A 68 0.31 29.01 1.47
CA ASP A 68 1.17 29.87 2.28
C ASP A 68 2.26 29.08 3.03
N GLU A 69 1.98 27.82 3.38
CA GLU A 69 2.91 26.92 4.06
C GLU A 69 3.77 26.07 3.11
N ASP A 70 3.30 25.87 1.88
CA ASP A 70 3.97 25.07 0.86
C ASP A 70 3.98 25.78 -0.51
N PRO A 71 4.70 26.91 -0.63
CA PRO A 71 4.72 27.72 -1.86
C PRO A 71 5.37 27.00 -3.05
N LEU A 72 6.11 25.91 -2.77
CA LEU A 72 6.80 25.11 -3.78
C LEU A 72 6.05 23.80 -4.12
N ASN A 73 4.89 23.57 -3.51
CA ASN A 73 4.09 22.36 -3.66
C ASN A 73 4.92 21.07 -3.43
N ILE A 74 5.81 21.09 -2.44
CA ILE A 74 6.69 19.97 -2.11
C ILE A 74 5.97 18.93 -1.27
N TRP A 75 4.98 19.32 -0.46
CA TRP A 75 4.36 18.47 0.55
C TRP A 75 3.02 17.92 0.09
N TYR A 76 2.90 16.59 0.11
CA TYR A 76 1.59 15.96 0.06
C TYR A 76 0.90 16.06 1.43
N ALA A 77 1.64 15.74 2.50
CA ALA A 77 1.18 15.86 3.88
C ALA A 77 2.35 16.26 4.79
N LYS A 78 2.10 17.15 5.75
CA LYS A 78 3.04 17.47 6.84
C LYS A 78 2.61 16.74 8.11
N THR A 79 3.60 16.26 8.86
CA THR A 79 3.39 15.61 10.17
C THR A 79 4.58 15.92 11.09
N ALA A 80 4.55 15.40 12.30
CA ALA A 80 5.66 15.47 13.24
C ALA A 80 5.71 14.15 14.02
N ILE A 81 6.52 13.21 13.54
CA ILE A 81 6.68 11.89 14.14
C ILE A 81 8.10 11.81 14.68
N SER A 82 8.23 11.88 16.00
CA SER A 82 9.51 11.77 16.68
C SER A 82 9.90 10.30 16.85
N GLY A 83 11.13 9.97 16.44
CA GLY A 83 11.75 8.68 16.70
C GLY A 83 12.28 8.53 18.13
N ALA A 84 13.31 7.69 18.29
CA ALA A 84 14.03 7.51 19.54
C ALA A 84 14.58 8.84 20.10
N ALA A 85 14.72 8.92 21.43
CA ALA A 85 15.21 10.12 22.09
C ALA A 85 16.69 10.42 21.78
N ASP A 86 17.45 9.40 21.40
CA ASP A 86 18.86 9.45 21.04
C ASP A 86 19.15 8.63 19.77
N GLY A 87 20.40 8.70 19.30
CA GLY A 87 20.85 8.01 18.09
C GLY A 87 21.57 8.94 17.11
N PRO A 88 22.13 8.39 16.03
CA PRO A 88 22.95 9.16 15.09
C PRO A 88 22.16 10.22 14.31
N LEU A 89 20.83 10.12 14.27
CA LEU A 89 19.94 11.09 13.63
C LEU A 89 19.13 11.93 14.64
N ALA A 90 19.44 11.85 15.94
CA ALA A 90 18.82 12.67 16.97
C ALA A 90 18.87 14.17 16.60
N GLY A 91 17.71 14.83 16.63
CA GLY A 91 17.55 16.24 16.26
C GLY A 91 17.61 16.51 14.75
N ARG A 92 17.66 15.49 13.90
CA ARG A 92 17.58 15.63 12.44
C ARG A 92 16.15 15.45 11.97
N ARG A 93 15.76 16.28 11.00
CA ARG A 93 14.43 16.27 10.37
C ARG A 93 14.54 15.65 8.98
N VAL A 94 13.66 14.70 8.68
CA VAL A 94 13.64 13.96 7.41
C VAL A 94 12.25 14.00 6.82
N ALA A 95 12.16 14.30 5.53
CA ALA A 95 10.95 14.10 4.76
C ALA A 95 11.08 12.78 3.99
N VAL A 96 9.98 12.06 3.85
CA VAL A 96 9.97 10.79 3.10
C VAL A 96 9.19 10.97 1.81
N LYS A 97 9.70 10.41 0.71
CA LYS A 97 9.03 10.46 -0.60
C LYS A 97 7.64 9.83 -0.50
N ASP A 98 6.64 10.37 -1.19
CA ASP A 98 5.25 9.95 -0.97
C ASP A 98 5.01 8.47 -1.28
N ASN A 99 5.81 7.86 -2.16
CA ASN A 99 5.79 6.43 -2.45
C ASN A 99 6.38 5.53 -1.34
N VAL A 100 6.86 6.09 -0.23
CA VAL A 100 7.34 5.37 0.95
C VAL A 100 6.21 5.34 1.99
N SER A 101 5.81 4.14 2.40
CA SER A 101 4.78 3.93 3.43
C SER A 101 5.24 4.46 4.79
N LEU A 102 4.37 5.26 5.40
CA LEU A 102 4.50 5.81 6.74
C LEU A 102 3.17 5.58 7.44
N ALA A 103 3.13 4.65 8.39
CA ALA A 103 1.86 4.13 8.92
C ALA A 103 1.00 5.27 9.45
N GLY A 104 -0.28 5.29 9.07
CA GLY A 104 -1.26 6.29 9.51
C GLY A 104 -1.16 7.66 8.85
N VAL A 105 -0.19 7.92 7.96
CA VAL A 105 -0.05 9.18 7.22
C VAL A 105 -0.42 8.95 5.76
N PRO A 106 -1.31 9.75 5.16
CA PRO A 106 -1.83 9.48 3.82
C PRO A 106 -0.71 9.48 2.78
N MET A 107 -0.92 8.74 1.69
CA MET A 107 -0.07 8.78 0.50
C MET A 107 -0.88 8.59 -0.78
N MET A 108 -0.41 9.14 -1.90
CA MET A 108 -1.00 8.98 -3.23
C MET A 108 -0.01 8.58 -4.32
N VAL A 109 1.30 8.52 -4.02
CA VAL A 109 2.35 8.11 -4.97
C VAL A 109 2.33 8.98 -6.25
N GLY A 110 2.02 10.28 -6.10
CA GLY A 110 1.90 11.21 -7.23
C GLY A 110 0.70 10.97 -8.16
N SER A 111 -0.15 9.99 -7.86
CA SER A 111 -1.25 9.57 -8.73
C SER A 111 -2.60 9.64 -8.04
N SER A 112 -3.61 10.16 -8.76
CA SER A 112 -5.00 10.14 -8.31
C SER A 112 -5.55 8.72 -8.08
N THR A 113 -4.89 7.69 -8.62
CA THR A 113 -5.32 6.28 -8.45
C THR A 113 -5.17 5.81 -7.00
N LEU A 114 -4.25 6.40 -6.24
CA LEU A 114 -4.00 6.06 -4.83
C LEU A 114 -4.38 7.19 -3.87
N GLU A 115 -5.04 8.24 -4.34
CA GLU A 115 -5.48 9.33 -3.47
C GLU A 115 -6.41 8.79 -2.36
N GLY A 116 -6.09 9.14 -1.11
CA GLY A 116 -6.83 8.70 0.08
C GLY A 116 -6.34 7.38 0.69
N TYR A 117 -5.33 6.73 0.10
CA TYR A 117 -4.72 5.54 0.72
C TYR A 117 -3.94 5.93 1.99
N MET A 118 -4.17 5.17 3.06
CA MET A 118 -3.48 5.31 4.34
C MET A 118 -2.81 3.97 4.65
N PRO A 119 -1.48 3.88 4.62
CA PRO A 119 -0.78 2.62 4.90
C PRO A 119 -0.89 2.27 6.39
N ASP A 120 -0.99 0.97 6.67
CA ASP A 120 -0.98 0.43 8.04
C ASP A 120 0.43 0.13 8.57
N ILE A 121 1.44 0.25 7.70
CA ILE A 121 2.83 -0.13 8.00
C ILE A 121 3.83 0.99 7.71
N ASP A 122 4.91 0.99 8.48
CA ASP A 122 6.12 1.73 8.14
C ASP A 122 6.95 0.93 7.15
N ALA A 123 7.46 1.59 6.11
CA ALA A 123 8.52 1.01 5.30
C ALA A 123 9.75 0.78 6.17
N THR A 124 10.57 -0.24 5.89
CA THR A 124 11.77 -0.56 6.68
C THR A 124 12.70 0.65 6.89
N VAL A 125 12.82 1.54 5.89
CA VAL A 125 13.63 2.75 6.03
C VAL A 125 13.04 3.75 7.03
N VAL A 126 11.72 3.85 7.12
CA VAL A 126 11.02 4.70 8.10
C VAL A 126 11.31 4.20 9.50
N THR A 127 11.16 2.91 9.75
CA THR A 127 11.50 2.28 11.04
C THR A 127 12.94 2.59 11.43
N ARG A 128 13.90 2.36 10.53
CA ARG A 128 15.33 2.64 10.79
C ARG A 128 15.64 4.11 11.04
N LEU A 129 14.95 5.04 10.36
CA LEU A 129 15.12 6.47 10.58
C LEU A 129 14.63 6.88 11.98
N LEU A 130 13.45 6.39 12.38
CA LEU A 130 12.87 6.66 13.69
C LEU A 130 13.71 6.00 14.81
N ASP A 131 14.12 4.74 14.63
CA ASP A 131 15.00 4.03 15.57
C ASP A 131 16.34 4.75 15.77
N ALA A 132 16.84 5.43 14.73
CA ALA A 132 18.06 6.24 14.79
C ALA A 132 17.87 7.65 15.36
N GLY A 133 16.65 8.00 15.78
CA GLY A 133 16.31 9.27 16.44
C GLY A 133 15.89 10.41 15.50
N ALA A 134 15.61 10.13 14.22
CA ALA A 134 15.11 11.15 13.30
C ALA A 134 13.67 11.57 13.63
N GLU A 135 13.32 12.81 13.29
CA GLU A 135 11.94 13.28 13.21
C GLU A 135 11.47 13.24 11.75
N ILE A 136 10.38 12.52 11.48
CA ILE A 136 9.74 12.54 10.16
C ILE A 136 8.72 13.67 10.10
N VAL A 137 8.93 14.60 9.16
CA VAL A 137 8.19 15.87 9.09
C VAL A 137 7.11 15.92 8.02
N GLY A 138 7.01 14.88 7.20
CA GLY A 138 6.01 14.82 6.16
C GLY A 138 6.35 13.89 5.01
N LYS A 139 5.38 13.80 4.10
CA LYS A 139 5.44 13.13 2.81
C LYS A 139 5.67 14.17 1.72
N THR A 140 6.71 14.00 0.91
CA THR A 140 6.96 14.89 -0.24
C THR A 140 6.29 14.36 -1.49
N HIS A 141 5.68 15.23 -2.30
CA HIS A 141 5.19 14.87 -3.62
C HIS A 141 6.26 14.12 -4.42
N CYS A 142 5.77 13.23 -5.27
CA CYS A 142 6.54 12.56 -6.30
C CYS A 142 5.79 12.69 -7.63
N GLU A 143 6.54 12.52 -8.70
CA GLU A 143 6.18 12.40 -10.12
C GLU A 143 4.69 12.35 -10.43
#